data_AF-A0A960YF67-F1
#
_entry.id   AF-A0A960YF67-F1
#
_cell.length_a   1.000
_cell.length_b   1.000
_cell.length_c   1.000
_cell.angle_alpha   90.00
_cell.angle_beta   90.00
_cell.angle_gamma   90.00
#
_symmetry.space_group_name_H-M   'P 1'
#
loop_
_entity.id
_entity.type
_entity.pdbx_description
1 polymer ?
#
loop_
_entity_poly.entity_id
_entity_poly.type
_entity_poly.pdbx_seq_one_letter_code
_entity_poly.pdbx_strand_id
1 'polypeptide(L)'
;MKLFLLFFGFLFSTGLFSKDKTLLILPFVSEASLSKEAIIVNEFVHLDFESKSSYKLIKPRNKQAACFELDCGLKAGEKENADYVLTGSLRKLGSSYFLMARLIDIQKKEVVHSNRGEAKTEEELGRASSKLVQNLSHSNQKEEIGDDADNSIKQESFQIKTEPEGAEIWLNYKKQEGLSPKEFTLKRNEEYHIRVKKDGMIRERVIRVKKKQEDISFSFNISETSILWEGEKNFSPNPSPISERFGFSFFQPISINDTGTPKYFQFNMIYGQNRDLFGFGLGGINRNAVPELSDKSTRPSIIRGTQLGFINIGGGELTGLQLSLFNISTKAKAFQLGLIGNWNTEDFTGAQIGLGLSLVSVNKNFGNFSGFQWGTFININEMDFKGMQVGGLMNVNNGEHSGLQMSLLVANMNNGVHRGIQLAPLLNYSKENFEGLMQLSSFNYSAKDSSGLQLGLINRTGANMNGMQFGGVNLAGVSLSLQFGFLNRAESSKGWQLGVINYSKGKAKLQIGILNIAKENRIPILPIVNFDF
;
A
#
# COMPACT_ATOMS: atom_id res chain seq x y z
N MET A 1 -12.36 24.02 18.23
CA MET A 1 -11.89 22.74 17.63
C MET A 1 -12.42 22.49 16.21
N LYS A 2 -13.62 22.98 15.84
CA LYS A 2 -14.06 23.07 14.42
C LYS A 2 -13.43 24.23 13.62
N LEU A 3 -12.74 25.16 14.29
CA LEU A 3 -12.11 26.34 13.65
C LEU A 3 -10.66 26.10 13.17
N PHE A 4 -10.06 24.94 13.49
CA PHE A 4 -8.69 24.59 13.08
C PHE A 4 -8.66 23.84 11.72
N LEU A 5 -9.83 23.40 11.23
CA LEU A 5 -9.99 22.73 9.93
C LEU A 5 -10.30 23.69 8.77
N LEU A 6 -10.59 24.96 9.05
CA LEU A 6 -10.99 25.93 8.02
C LEU A 6 -9.82 26.55 7.24
N PHE A 7 -8.58 26.49 7.75
CA PHE A 7 -7.43 27.12 7.08
C PHE A 7 -6.76 26.22 6.03
N PHE A 8 -7.08 24.92 5.98
CA PHE A 8 -6.57 23.98 4.97
C PHE A 8 -7.54 23.71 3.81
N GLY A 9 -8.71 24.35 3.80
CA GLY A 9 -9.72 24.19 2.76
C GLY A 9 -9.37 24.77 1.39
N PHE A 10 -8.23 25.47 1.24
CA PHE A 10 -7.91 26.20 0.01
C PHE A 10 -6.97 25.45 -0.96
N LEU A 11 -6.36 24.33 -0.56
CA LEU A 11 -5.43 23.55 -1.39
C LEU A 11 -6.04 22.29 -2.04
N PHE A 12 -7.34 22.05 -1.87
CA PHE A 12 -8.07 20.94 -2.50
C PHE A 12 -9.11 21.41 -3.53
N SER A 13 -8.82 22.50 -4.25
CA SER A 13 -9.59 22.86 -5.44
C SER A 13 -9.02 22.16 -6.68
N THR A 14 -9.25 20.85 -6.76
CA THR A 14 -9.47 20.07 -7.99
C THR A 14 -9.70 18.60 -7.60
N GLY A 15 -10.95 18.14 -7.64
CA GLY A 15 -11.32 16.71 -7.50
C GLY A 15 -12.09 16.36 -6.22
N LEU A 16 -13.40 16.63 -6.12
CA LEU A 16 -14.52 15.76 -6.51
C LEU A 16 -15.09 14.89 -5.35
N PHE A 17 -16.33 15.20 -4.97
CA PHE A 17 -17.33 14.45 -4.18
C PHE A 17 -17.10 14.16 -2.68
N SER A 18 -17.93 14.80 -1.84
CA SER A 18 -18.29 14.27 -0.52
C SER A 18 -18.97 12.92 -0.70
N LYS A 19 -18.42 11.87 -0.07
CA LYS A 19 -18.97 10.51 -0.09
C LYS A 19 -20.07 10.38 0.97
N ASP A 20 -21.30 10.79 0.63
CA ASP A 20 -22.42 10.89 1.60
C ASP A 20 -23.07 9.53 1.94
N LYS A 21 -22.94 8.53 1.07
CA LYS A 21 -23.53 7.18 1.24
C LYS A 21 -22.47 6.16 1.63
N THR A 22 -22.77 5.32 2.60
CA THR A 22 -21.87 4.30 3.11
C THR A 22 -22.02 2.96 2.39
N LEU A 23 -20.91 2.28 2.14
CA LEU A 23 -20.87 0.99 1.45
C LEU A 23 -20.06 -0.02 2.27
N LEU A 24 -20.66 -1.18 2.53
CA LEU A 24 -19.97 -2.34 3.07
C LEU A 24 -19.64 -3.29 1.91
N ILE A 25 -18.36 -3.69 1.78
CA ILE A 25 -17.95 -4.72 0.83
C ILE A 25 -17.80 -6.03 1.59
N LEU A 26 -18.51 -7.06 1.13
CA LEU A 26 -18.37 -8.42 1.62
C LEU A 26 -17.39 -9.22 0.76
N PRO A 27 -16.68 -10.19 1.35
CA PRO A 27 -15.81 -11.07 0.57
C PRO A 27 -16.62 -11.88 -0.44
N PHE A 28 -16.10 -12.00 -1.66
CA PHE A 28 -16.71 -12.76 -2.73
C PHE A 28 -16.70 -14.25 -2.41
N VAL A 29 -17.86 -14.89 -2.61
CA VAL A 29 -18.05 -16.32 -2.37
C VAL A 29 -17.34 -17.12 -3.47
N SER A 30 -16.43 -18.01 -3.09
CA SER A 30 -15.77 -18.97 -3.98
C SER A 30 -15.99 -20.38 -3.44
N GLU A 31 -15.99 -21.38 -4.32
CA GLU A 31 -16.07 -22.82 -3.95
C GLU A 31 -14.96 -23.21 -2.96
N ALA A 32 -13.82 -22.51 -3.01
CA ALA A 32 -12.82 -22.47 -1.95
C ALA A 32 -12.67 -21.03 -1.47
N SER A 33 -13.28 -20.70 -0.33
CA SER A 33 -13.32 -19.35 0.27
C SER A 33 -11.94 -18.76 0.65
N LEU A 34 -10.86 -19.53 0.46
CA LEU A 34 -9.46 -19.19 0.68
C LEU A 34 -8.57 -19.39 -0.57
N SER A 35 -9.18 -19.52 -1.74
CA SER A 35 -8.45 -19.60 -3.01
C SER A 35 -7.70 -18.29 -3.30
N LYS A 36 -6.50 -18.40 -3.89
CA LYS A 36 -5.64 -17.25 -4.26
C LYS A 36 -6.41 -16.25 -5.14
N GLU A 37 -7.28 -16.77 -5.99
CA GLU A 37 -8.13 -16.04 -6.92
C GLU A 37 -9.20 -15.22 -6.20
N ALA A 38 -9.80 -15.75 -5.12
CA ALA A 38 -10.75 -15.01 -4.30
C ALA A 38 -10.08 -13.85 -3.53
N ILE A 39 -8.83 -14.05 -3.09
CA ILE A 39 -8.04 -12.98 -2.44
C ILE A 39 -7.76 -11.85 -3.43
N ILE A 40 -7.29 -12.19 -4.64
CA ILE A 40 -7.03 -11.22 -5.72
C ILE A 40 -8.30 -10.41 -6.03
N VAL A 41 -9.43 -11.09 -6.27
CA VAL A 41 -10.70 -10.41 -6.57
C VAL A 41 -11.10 -9.45 -5.44
N ASN A 42 -11.05 -9.89 -4.19
CA ASN A 42 -11.45 -9.07 -3.05
C ASN A 42 -10.54 -7.83 -2.90
N GLU A 43 -9.24 -7.98 -3.09
CA GLU A 43 -8.27 -6.88 -2.99
C GLU A 43 -8.47 -5.84 -4.10
N PHE A 44 -8.61 -6.28 -5.36
CA PHE A 44 -8.87 -5.38 -6.48
C PHE A 44 -10.21 -4.67 -6.36
N VAL A 45 -11.27 -5.39 -5.95
CA VAL A 45 -12.60 -4.78 -5.76
C VAL A 45 -12.56 -3.70 -4.67
N HIS A 46 -11.88 -3.97 -3.54
CA HIS A 46 -11.72 -2.98 -2.48
C HIS A 46 -10.95 -1.74 -2.96
N LEU A 47 -9.80 -1.93 -3.60
CA LEU A 47 -8.97 -0.83 -4.10
C LEU A 47 -9.69 0.02 -5.15
N ASP A 48 -10.42 -0.60 -6.08
CA ASP A 48 -11.15 0.10 -7.12
C ASP A 48 -12.38 0.84 -6.57
N PHE A 49 -13.14 0.26 -5.63
CA PHE A 49 -14.25 0.99 -5.00
C PHE A 49 -13.76 2.11 -4.10
N GLU A 50 -12.61 1.96 -3.43
CA GLU A 50 -12.03 3.02 -2.61
C GLU A 50 -11.62 4.22 -3.46
N SER A 51 -10.99 3.95 -4.61
CA SER A 51 -10.44 4.97 -5.51
C SER A 51 -11.46 5.56 -6.50
N LYS A 52 -12.44 4.80 -6.99
CA LYS A 52 -13.32 5.20 -8.12
C LYS A 52 -14.78 5.43 -7.75
N SER A 53 -15.24 4.98 -6.58
CA SER A 53 -16.65 5.13 -6.19
C SER A 53 -16.92 6.39 -5.37
N SER A 54 -18.15 6.89 -5.45
CA SER A 54 -18.68 7.97 -4.60
C SER A 54 -19.12 7.50 -3.22
N TYR A 55 -18.92 6.22 -2.87
CA TYR A 55 -19.32 5.65 -1.58
C TYR A 55 -18.20 5.71 -0.54
N LYS A 56 -18.58 5.92 0.72
CA LYS A 56 -17.70 5.83 1.89
C LYS A 56 -17.64 4.38 2.36
N LEU A 57 -16.49 3.75 2.20
CA LEU A 57 -16.30 2.35 2.61
C LEU A 57 -16.28 2.20 4.13
N ILE A 58 -17.02 1.22 4.64
CA ILE A 58 -17.00 0.83 6.05
C ILE A 58 -16.16 -0.45 6.21
N LYS A 59 -15.29 -0.48 7.21
CA LYS A 59 -14.58 -1.69 7.63
C LYS A 59 -15.48 -2.50 8.59
N PRO A 60 -15.73 -3.79 8.35
CA PRO A 60 -16.59 -4.60 9.22
C PRO A 60 -15.98 -4.76 10.61
N ARG A 61 -16.81 -4.77 11.66
CA ARG A 61 -16.35 -4.88 13.06
C ARG A 61 -15.79 -6.26 13.42
N ASN A 62 -16.16 -7.31 12.69
CA ASN A 62 -15.68 -8.69 12.84
C ASN A 62 -15.41 -9.32 11.47
N LYS A 63 -14.67 -10.44 11.42
CA LYS A 63 -14.56 -11.26 10.19
C LYS A 63 -15.96 -11.76 9.80
N GLN A 64 -16.57 -11.13 8.80
CA GLN A 64 -17.88 -11.51 8.28
C GLN A 64 -17.74 -12.66 7.28
N ALA A 65 -18.68 -13.59 7.32
CA ALA A 65 -18.73 -14.70 6.36
C ALA A 65 -19.08 -14.18 4.96
N ALA A 66 -18.42 -14.72 3.93
CA ALA A 66 -18.77 -14.45 2.53
C ALA A 66 -20.20 -14.93 2.26
N CYS A 67 -21.02 -14.11 1.62
CA CYS A 67 -22.36 -14.52 1.23
C CYS A 67 -22.90 -13.73 0.05
N PHE A 68 -23.56 -14.42 -0.88
CA PHE A 68 -24.00 -13.87 -2.17
C PHE A 68 -25.52 -13.57 -2.24
N GLU A 69 -26.29 -14.18 -1.33
CA GLU A 69 -27.75 -14.04 -1.30
C GLU A 69 -28.21 -12.73 -0.69
N LEU A 70 -29.35 -12.22 -1.18
CA LEU A 70 -29.95 -10.95 -0.75
C LEU A 70 -30.18 -10.90 0.77
N ASP A 71 -30.82 -11.92 1.34
CA ASP A 71 -31.13 -11.97 2.77
C ASP A 71 -29.87 -11.92 3.66
N CYS A 72 -28.77 -12.48 3.18
CA CYS A 72 -27.51 -12.41 3.92
C CYS A 72 -26.87 -11.02 3.82
N GLY A 73 -26.87 -10.42 2.62
CA GLY A 73 -26.38 -9.06 2.42
C GLY A 73 -27.16 -8.03 3.25
N LEU A 74 -28.49 -8.16 3.33
CA LEU A 74 -29.34 -7.29 4.15
C LEU A 74 -28.96 -7.36 5.64
N LYS A 75 -28.84 -8.57 6.19
CA LYS A 75 -28.43 -8.77 7.59
C LYS A 75 -27.04 -8.19 7.88
N ALA A 76 -26.11 -8.33 6.95
CA ALA A 76 -24.75 -7.79 7.09
C ALA A 76 -24.73 -6.26 7.06
N GLY A 77 -25.48 -5.65 6.14
CA GLY A 77 -25.61 -4.20 6.02
C GLY A 77 -26.29 -3.55 7.22
N GLU A 78 -27.40 -4.13 7.70
CA GLU A 78 -28.10 -3.67 8.91
C GLU A 78 -27.19 -3.72 10.14
N LYS A 79 -26.41 -4.81 10.30
CA LYS A 79 -25.48 -4.99 11.43
C LYS A 79 -24.36 -3.94 11.45
N GLU A 80 -23.85 -3.57 10.29
CA GLU A 80 -22.76 -2.58 10.19
C GLU A 80 -23.25 -1.15 9.93
N ASN A 81 -24.57 -0.93 9.90
CA ASN A 81 -25.20 0.36 9.63
C ASN A 81 -24.71 0.97 8.30
N ALA A 82 -24.72 0.15 7.24
CA ALA A 82 -24.35 0.56 5.88
C ALA A 82 -25.59 0.88 5.03
N ASP A 83 -25.49 1.86 4.14
CA ASP A 83 -26.57 2.20 3.20
C ASP A 83 -26.64 1.19 2.04
N TYR A 84 -25.48 0.69 1.61
CA TYR A 84 -25.33 -0.30 0.55
C TYR A 84 -24.41 -1.45 0.95
N VAL A 85 -24.64 -2.62 0.36
CA VAL A 85 -23.76 -3.78 0.48
C VAL A 85 -23.34 -4.24 -0.92
N LEU A 86 -22.04 -4.33 -1.16
CA LEU A 86 -21.49 -5.00 -2.34
C LEU A 86 -21.12 -6.43 -1.95
N THR A 87 -21.65 -7.39 -2.70
CA THR A 87 -21.26 -8.79 -2.57
C THR A 87 -21.10 -9.43 -3.95
N GLY A 88 -20.41 -10.57 -4.02
CA GLY A 88 -20.27 -11.29 -5.27
C GLY A 88 -19.88 -12.75 -5.10
N SER A 89 -19.79 -13.43 -6.23
CA SER A 89 -19.36 -14.82 -6.34
C SER A 89 -18.31 -14.97 -7.43
N LEU A 90 -17.33 -15.82 -7.18
CA LEU A 90 -16.34 -16.26 -8.13
C LEU A 90 -16.52 -17.77 -8.35
N ARG A 91 -16.75 -18.18 -9.60
CA ARG A 91 -16.88 -19.59 -9.98
C ARG A 91 -15.88 -19.92 -11.08
N LYS A 92 -15.26 -21.08 -11.01
CA LYS A 92 -14.38 -21.59 -12.08
C LYS A 92 -15.10 -22.66 -12.86
N LEU A 93 -15.33 -22.45 -14.15
CA LEU A 93 -15.93 -23.43 -15.06
C LEU A 93 -14.95 -23.68 -16.21
N GLY A 94 -14.38 -24.88 -16.25
CA GLY A 94 -13.31 -25.22 -17.19
C GLY A 94 -12.07 -24.34 -17.00
N SER A 95 -11.64 -23.67 -18.06
CA SER A 95 -10.51 -22.74 -18.07
C SER A 95 -10.88 -21.29 -17.71
N SER A 96 -12.15 -21.00 -17.44
CA SER A 96 -12.65 -19.64 -17.26
C SER A 96 -13.21 -19.40 -15.85
N TYR A 97 -12.93 -18.22 -15.33
CA TYR A 97 -13.46 -17.66 -14.11
C TYR A 97 -14.64 -16.76 -14.43
N PHE A 98 -15.76 -17.01 -13.77
CA PHE A 98 -16.97 -16.22 -13.85
C PHE A 98 -17.15 -15.44 -12.54
N LEU A 99 -17.10 -14.12 -12.65
CA LEU A 99 -17.28 -13.19 -11.56
C LEU A 99 -18.69 -12.60 -11.65
N MET A 100 -19.42 -12.58 -10.54
CA MET A 100 -20.71 -11.91 -10.45
C MET A 100 -20.71 -11.03 -9.22
N ALA A 101 -21.19 -9.81 -9.34
CA ALA A 101 -21.34 -8.90 -8.20
C ALA A 101 -22.69 -8.22 -8.20
N ARG A 102 -23.14 -7.88 -7.01
CA ARG A 102 -24.44 -7.32 -6.69
C ARG A 102 -24.27 -6.17 -5.72
N LEU A 103 -24.91 -5.05 -6.01
CA LEU A 103 -25.06 -3.93 -5.11
C LEU A 103 -26.48 -3.98 -4.53
N ILE A 104 -26.57 -4.14 -3.22
CA ILE A 104 -27.81 -4.25 -2.46
C ILE A 104 -28.06 -2.92 -1.76
N ASP A 105 -29.27 -2.37 -1.90
CA ASP A 105 -29.73 -1.19 -1.16
C ASP A 105 -30.46 -1.65 0.11
N ILE A 106 -29.92 -1.28 1.28
CA ILE A 106 -30.43 -1.77 2.57
C ILE A 106 -31.80 -1.19 2.90
N GLN A 107 -32.09 0.05 2.47
CA GLN A 107 -33.37 0.69 2.72
C GLN A 107 -34.47 0.11 1.83
N LYS A 108 -34.16 -0.15 0.55
CA LYS A 108 -35.12 -0.73 -0.41
C LYS A 108 -35.26 -2.24 -0.29
N LYS A 109 -34.32 -2.91 0.40
CA LYS A 109 -34.27 -4.37 0.58
C LYS A 109 -34.20 -5.16 -0.73
N GLU A 110 -33.51 -4.63 -1.73
CA GLU A 110 -33.39 -5.24 -3.06
C GLU A 110 -31.98 -5.10 -3.66
N VAL A 111 -31.69 -5.92 -4.67
CA VAL A 111 -30.49 -5.76 -5.51
C VAL A 111 -30.77 -4.65 -6.52
N VAL A 112 -30.10 -3.51 -6.37
CA VAL A 112 -30.29 -2.35 -7.25
C VAL A 112 -29.45 -2.45 -8.54
N HIS A 113 -28.29 -3.09 -8.46
CA HIS A 113 -27.41 -3.29 -9.62
C HIS A 113 -26.70 -4.63 -9.53
N SER A 114 -26.49 -5.27 -10.68
CA SER A 114 -25.63 -6.44 -10.77
C SER A 114 -24.80 -6.40 -12.04
N ASN A 115 -23.60 -6.98 -11.98
CA ASN A 115 -22.74 -7.08 -13.14
C ASN A 115 -21.95 -8.39 -13.11
N ARG A 116 -21.53 -8.83 -14.30
CA ARG A 116 -20.76 -10.07 -14.48
C ARG A 116 -19.48 -9.81 -15.26
N GLY A 117 -18.45 -10.56 -14.94
CA GLY A 117 -17.17 -10.57 -15.63
C GLY A 117 -16.74 -12.01 -15.94
N GLU A 118 -15.95 -12.18 -16.99
CA GLU A 118 -15.31 -13.43 -17.34
C GLU A 118 -13.81 -13.19 -17.48
N ALA A 119 -12.98 -14.12 -17.01
CA ALA A 119 -11.54 -14.10 -17.13
C ALA A 119 -11.02 -15.52 -17.37
N LYS A 120 -9.99 -15.70 -18.19
CA LYS A 120 -9.40 -17.02 -18.48
C LYS A 120 -8.11 -17.27 -17.72
N THR A 121 -7.51 -16.22 -17.16
CA THR A 121 -6.26 -16.27 -16.40
C THR A 121 -6.37 -15.48 -15.10
N GLU A 122 -5.47 -15.73 -14.14
CA GLU A 122 -5.37 -14.95 -12.89
C GLU A 122 -5.04 -13.47 -13.14
N GLU A 123 -4.30 -13.15 -14.20
CA GLU A 123 -3.99 -11.77 -14.58
C GLU A 123 -5.21 -11.05 -15.15
N GLU A 124 -6.05 -11.77 -15.90
CA GLU A 124 -7.33 -11.26 -16.41
C GLU A 124 -8.37 -11.06 -15.30
N LEU A 125 -8.26 -11.80 -14.18
CA LEU A 125 -9.16 -11.65 -13.03
C LEU A 125 -9.10 -10.25 -12.41
N GLY A 126 -7.90 -9.65 -12.30
CA GLY A 126 -7.75 -8.27 -11.82
C GLY A 126 -8.45 -7.27 -12.74
N ARG A 127 -8.23 -7.38 -14.07
CA ARG A 127 -8.86 -6.51 -15.08
C ARG A 127 -10.38 -6.69 -15.12
N ALA A 128 -10.86 -7.93 -15.04
CA ALA A 128 -12.27 -8.25 -15.00
C ALA A 128 -12.94 -7.69 -13.73
N SER A 129 -12.25 -7.75 -12.58
CA SER A 129 -12.69 -7.14 -11.32
C SER A 129 -12.81 -5.62 -11.45
N SER A 130 -11.78 -4.95 -11.96
CA SER A 130 -11.80 -3.49 -12.18
C SER A 130 -12.91 -3.03 -13.11
N LYS A 131 -13.13 -3.75 -14.22
CA LYS A 131 -14.21 -3.46 -15.17
C LYS A 131 -15.59 -3.67 -14.55
N LEU A 132 -15.73 -4.72 -13.74
CA LEU A 132 -16.96 -5.01 -13.01
C LEU A 132 -17.28 -3.90 -12.01
N VAL A 133 -16.28 -3.41 -11.26
CA VAL A 133 -16.44 -2.30 -10.31
C VAL A 133 -16.83 -1.01 -11.01
N GLN A 134 -16.15 -0.65 -12.11
CA GLN A 134 -16.44 0.59 -12.86
C GLN A 134 -17.90 0.67 -13.30
N ASN A 135 -18.45 -0.42 -13.81
CA ASN A 135 -19.85 -0.45 -14.24
C ASN A 135 -20.83 -0.34 -13.06
N LEU A 136 -20.48 -0.89 -11.90
CA LEU A 136 -21.30 -0.77 -10.69
C LEU A 136 -21.22 0.63 -10.08
N SER A 137 -20.06 1.30 -10.16
CA SER A 137 -19.85 2.64 -9.58
C SER A 137 -20.45 3.78 -10.41
N HIS A 138 -20.68 3.58 -11.70
CA HIS A 138 -21.22 4.61 -12.63
C HIS A 138 -22.71 4.44 -12.98
N SER A 139 -23.39 3.45 -12.41
CA SER A 139 -24.75 3.10 -12.81
C SER A 139 -25.81 4.06 -12.24
N ASN A 140 -26.14 5.06 -13.05
CA ASN A 140 -27.33 5.91 -12.93
C ASN A 140 -28.22 5.80 -14.19
N GLN A 141 -28.13 4.68 -14.92
CA GLN A 141 -28.95 4.42 -16.11
C GLN A 141 -29.43 2.97 -16.11
N LYS A 142 -30.76 2.80 -16.14
CA LYS A 142 -31.44 1.57 -16.52
C LYS A 142 -31.07 1.24 -17.98
N GLU A 143 -30.62 0.03 -18.23
CA GLU A 143 -30.83 -0.62 -19.53
C GLU A 143 -31.43 -2.00 -19.30
N GLU A 144 -32.59 -2.20 -19.92
CA GLU A 144 -33.35 -3.45 -19.98
C GLU A 144 -32.62 -4.48 -20.85
N ILE A 145 -32.70 -5.74 -20.45
CA ILE A 145 -32.20 -6.89 -21.22
C ILE A 145 -33.29 -7.29 -22.20
N GLY A 146 -32.96 -7.29 -23.50
CA GLY A 146 -33.70 -8.01 -24.52
C GLY A 146 -33.28 -9.47 -24.58
N ASP A 147 -34.28 -10.37 -24.56
CA ASP A 147 -34.16 -11.76 -24.95
C ASP A 147 -33.71 -11.85 -26.42
N ASP A 148 -32.83 -12.81 -26.72
CA ASP A 148 -33.03 -13.65 -27.90
C ASP A 148 -32.22 -14.95 -27.83
N ALA A 149 -32.92 -16.02 -28.15
CA ALA A 149 -32.48 -17.40 -28.18
C ALA A 149 -31.80 -17.74 -29.52
N ASP A 150 -30.85 -18.70 -29.52
CA ASP A 150 -30.99 -19.94 -30.29
C ASP A 150 -29.87 -20.93 -29.90
N ASN A 151 -30.29 -22.16 -29.62
CA ASN A 151 -29.48 -23.28 -29.16
C ASN A 151 -29.62 -24.40 -30.21
N SER A 152 -28.60 -24.60 -31.05
CA SER A 152 -28.47 -25.84 -31.82
C SER A 152 -27.02 -26.33 -31.85
N ILE A 153 -26.75 -27.44 -31.14
CA ILE A 153 -25.44 -28.09 -31.03
C ILE A 153 -25.28 -29.07 -32.19
N LYS A 154 -24.27 -28.89 -33.05
CA LYS A 154 -23.89 -29.83 -34.13
C LYS A 154 -22.56 -30.53 -33.82
N GLN A 155 -22.50 -31.86 -33.98
CA GLN A 155 -21.36 -32.75 -33.72
C GLN A 155 -20.72 -33.24 -35.04
N GLU A 156 -19.38 -33.37 -35.11
CA GLU A 156 -18.63 -33.77 -36.33
C GLU A 156 -17.52 -34.81 -36.01
N SER A 157 -17.12 -35.66 -36.97
CA SER A 157 -16.09 -36.73 -36.78
C SER A 157 -14.68 -36.29 -37.18
N PHE A 158 -13.67 -36.67 -36.39
CA PHE A 158 -12.25 -36.30 -36.50
C PHE A 158 -11.32 -37.50 -36.30
N GLN A 159 -10.19 -37.59 -37.02
CA GLN A 159 -9.23 -38.70 -36.87
C GLN A 159 -7.94 -38.25 -36.18
N ILE A 160 -7.43 -39.03 -35.21
CA ILE A 160 -6.15 -38.78 -34.54
C ILE A 160 -5.16 -39.85 -34.98
N LYS A 161 -4.01 -39.44 -35.55
CA LYS A 161 -2.91 -40.29 -36.02
C LYS A 161 -1.63 -40.02 -35.20
N THR A 162 -0.77 -41.02 -35.00
CA THR A 162 0.55 -40.83 -34.37
C THR A 162 1.65 -41.51 -35.14
N GLU A 163 2.87 -41.00 -35.02
CA GLU A 163 4.07 -41.61 -35.58
C GLU A 163 5.08 -41.87 -34.45
N PRO A 164 5.42 -43.14 -34.15
CA PRO A 164 4.86 -44.37 -34.73
C PRO A 164 3.39 -44.64 -34.29
N GLU A 165 2.63 -45.38 -35.11
CA GLU A 165 1.22 -45.74 -34.85
C GLU A 165 1.06 -46.64 -33.62
N GLY A 166 -0.14 -46.73 -33.04
CA GLY A 166 -0.40 -47.60 -31.89
C GLY A 166 -0.19 -46.91 -30.53
N ALA A 167 -0.40 -45.59 -30.45
CA ALA A 167 -0.35 -44.84 -29.20
C ALA A 167 -1.71 -44.86 -28.48
N GLU A 168 -1.68 -44.88 -27.15
CA GLU A 168 -2.86 -44.64 -26.32
C GLU A 168 -3.30 -43.18 -26.49
N ILE A 169 -4.62 -42.93 -26.55
CA ILE A 169 -5.19 -41.59 -26.76
C ILE A 169 -6.02 -41.20 -25.54
N TRP A 170 -5.84 -39.99 -25.03
CA TRP A 170 -6.70 -39.37 -24.02
C TRP A 170 -7.30 -38.09 -24.59
N LEU A 171 -8.60 -37.92 -24.36
CA LEU A 171 -9.33 -36.71 -24.68
C LEU A 171 -9.86 -36.11 -23.39
N ASN A 172 -9.58 -34.83 -23.15
CA ASN A 172 -9.96 -34.12 -21.93
C ASN A 172 -9.62 -34.91 -20.67
N TYR A 173 -8.39 -35.44 -20.66
CA TYR A 173 -7.81 -36.22 -19.55
C TYR A 173 -8.47 -37.58 -19.29
N LYS A 174 -9.42 -38.02 -20.13
CA LYS A 174 -10.03 -39.36 -20.06
C LYS A 174 -9.45 -40.27 -21.13
N LYS A 175 -8.93 -41.44 -20.71
CA LYS A 175 -8.38 -42.46 -21.62
C LYS A 175 -9.50 -42.94 -22.55
N GLN A 176 -9.21 -42.95 -23.84
CA GLN A 176 -10.10 -43.48 -24.86
C GLN A 176 -9.78 -44.94 -25.11
N GLU A 177 -10.80 -45.74 -25.43
CA GLU A 177 -10.58 -47.13 -25.84
C GLU A 177 -9.93 -47.18 -27.23
N GLY A 178 -9.03 -48.14 -27.48
CA GLY A 178 -8.31 -48.29 -28.74
C GLY A 178 -7.02 -47.46 -28.85
N LEU A 179 -6.24 -47.73 -29.91
CA LEU A 179 -4.95 -47.08 -30.19
C LEU A 179 -5.04 -46.26 -31.49
N SER A 180 -4.14 -45.29 -31.67
CA SER A 180 -4.03 -44.52 -32.92
C SER A 180 -3.61 -45.40 -34.11
N PRO A 181 -4.08 -45.10 -35.35
CA PRO A 181 -5.00 -44.03 -35.70
C PRO A 181 -6.47 -44.36 -35.35
N LYS A 182 -7.22 -43.38 -34.78
CA LYS A 182 -8.63 -43.58 -34.38
C LYS A 182 -9.51 -42.35 -34.62
N GLU A 183 -10.76 -42.59 -35.01
CA GLU A 183 -11.79 -41.56 -35.21
C GLU A 183 -12.62 -41.27 -33.95
N PHE A 184 -12.96 -40.00 -33.75
CA PHE A 184 -13.72 -39.46 -32.63
C PHE A 184 -14.74 -38.44 -33.11
N THR A 185 -15.94 -38.43 -32.52
CA THR A 185 -16.93 -37.38 -32.77
C THR A 185 -16.74 -36.26 -31.75
N LEU A 186 -16.36 -35.05 -32.19
CA LEU A 186 -16.11 -33.88 -31.34
C LEU A 186 -17.12 -32.77 -31.66
N LYS A 187 -17.47 -31.99 -30.64
CA LYS A 187 -18.39 -30.84 -30.79
C LYS A 187 -17.65 -29.62 -31.31
N ARG A 188 -18.35 -28.84 -32.12
CA ARG A 188 -17.82 -27.61 -32.70
C ARG A 188 -17.68 -26.50 -31.65
N ASN A 189 -16.69 -25.63 -31.82
CA ASN A 189 -16.35 -24.51 -30.93
C ASN A 189 -15.89 -24.90 -29.51
N GLU A 190 -15.78 -26.19 -29.21
CA GLU A 190 -15.17 -26.70 -27.98
C GLU A 190 -13.65 -26.89 -28.14
N GLU A 191 -12.93 -26.77 -27.03
CA GLU A 191 -11.50 -27.07 -26.92
C GLU A 191 -11.32 -28.50 -26.40
N TYR A 192 -10.44 -29.26 -27.05
CA TYR A 192 -10.12 -30.62 -26.67
C TYR A 192 -8.64 -30.74 -26.33
N HIS A 193 -8.36 -31.23 -25.13
CA HIS A 193 -7.02 -31.61 -24.70
C HIS A 193 -6.74 -33.03 -25.17
N ILE A 194 -5.90 -33.17 -26.20
CA ILE A 194 -5.47 -34.46 -26.72
C ILE A 194 -4.12 -34.78 -26.12
N ARG A 195 -4.04 -35.89 -25.40
CA ARG A 195 -2.78 -36.50 -24.97
C ARG A 195 -2.62 -37.82 -25.71
N VAL A 196 -1.42 -38.09 -26.21
CA VAL A 196 -1.05 -39.40 -26.77
C VAL A 196 0.16 -39.94 -26.04
N LYS A 197 0.19 -41.25 -25.79
CA LYS A 197 1.29 -41.92 -25.08
C LYS A 197 1.62 -43.23 -25.76
N LYS A 198 2.91 -43.46 -25.98
CA LYS A 198 3.43 -44.74 -26.47
C LYS A 198 4.79 -45.00 -25.85
N ASP A 199 5.01 -46.23 -25.37
CA ASP A 199 6.30 -46.69 -24.81
C ASP A 199 6.90 -45.73 -23.75
N GLY A 200 6.04 -45.15 -22.90
CA GLY A 200 6.44 -44.22 -21.83
C GLY A 200 6.56 -42.75 -22.26
N MET A 201 6.59 -42.45 -23.55
CA MET A 201 6.67 -41.09 -24.08
C MET A 201 5.27 -40.47 -24.20
N ILE A 202 5.12 -39.20 -23.79
CA ILE A 202 3.84 -38.48 -23.77
C ILE A 202 3.94 -37.21 -24.61
N ARG A 203 2.95 -36.96 -25.47
CA ARG A 203 2.75 -35.69 -26.18
C ARG A 203 1.34 -35.16 -25.93
N GLU A 204 1.22 -33.85 -25.78
CA GLU A 204 -0.05 -33.19 -25.52
C GLU A 204 -0.25 -32.02 -26.48
N ARG A 205 -1.51 -31.79 -26.87
CA ARG A 205 -1.91 -30.63 -27.66
C ARG A 205 -3.35 -30.25 -27.35
N VAL A 206 -3.60 -28.95 -27.27
CA VAL A 206 -4.96 -28.41 -27.19
C VAL A 206 -5.38 -28.00 -28.59
N ILE A 207 -6.52 -28.52 -29.04
CA ILE A 207 -7.09 -28.16 -30.34
C ILE A 207 -8.45 -27.48 -30.13
N ARG A 208 -8.79 -26.54 -31.02
CA ARG A 208 -10.10 -25.92 -31.07
C ARG A 208 -10.74 -26.13 -32.42
N VAL A 209 -11.90 -26.78 -32.45
CA VAL A 209 -12.60 -27.14 -33.67
C VAL A 209 -13.36 -25.92 -34.19
N LYS A 210 -12.86 -25.23 -35.23
CA LYS A 210 -13.38 -23.92 -35.68
C LYS A 210 -14.04 -23.88 -37.07
N LYS A 211 -13.84 -24.82 -38.00
CA LYS A 211 -14.39 -24.73 -39.38
C LYS A 211 -14.78 -26.08 -40.01
N LYS A 212 -15.70 -26.00 -40.98
CA LYS A 212 -16.30 -27.09 -41.77
C LYS A 212 -15.45 -27.35 -43.02
N GLN A 213 -14.78 -28.50 -43.14
CA GLN A 213 -14.35 -29.13 -44.40
C GLN A 213 -13.74 -30.52 -44.13
N GLU A 214 -13.84 -31.40 -45.13
CA GLU A 214 -13.61 -32.84 -45.13
C GLU A 214 -12.22 -33.27 -44.63
N ASP A 215 -12.19 -34.37 -43.84
CA ASP A 215 -11.03 -35.09 -43.30
C ASP A 215 -9.95 -34.26 -42.58
N ILE A 216 -10.28 -33.78 -41.37
CA ILE A 216 -9.28 -33.22 -40.45
C ILE A 216 -8.64 -34.38 -39.66
N SER A 217 -7.46 -34.83 -40.10
CA SER A 217 -6.60 -35.73 -39.35
C SER A 217 -5.54 -34.97 -38.54
N PHE A 218 -5.44 -35.21 -37.23
CA PHE A 218 -4.38 -34.65 -36.38
C PHE A 218 -3.22 -35.64 -36.22
N SER A 219 -2.05 -35.31 -36.74
CA SER A 219 -0.84 -36.15 -36.62
C SER A 219 0.09 -35.65 -35.50
N PHE A 220 0.60 -36.58 -34.69
CA PHE A 220 1.57 -36.32 -33.61
C PHE A 220 2.85 -37.12 -33.83
N ASN A 221 4.01 -36.44 -33.85
CA ASN A 221 5.32 -37.08 -33.85
C ASN A 221 5.86 -37.21 -32.41
N ILE A 222 6.15 -38.44 -31.99
CA ILE A 222 6.54 -38.78 -30.61
C ILE A 222 8.08 -39.01 -30.50
N SER A 223 8.86 -38.81 -31.56
CA SER A 223 10.27 -39.27 -31.63
C SER A 223 11.37 -38.31 -31.16
N GLU A 224 11.08 -37.18 -30.49
CA GLU A 224 12.14 -36.25 -30.02
C GLU A 224 12.05 -35.90 -28.53
N THR A 225 13.05 -36.38 -27.80
CA THR A 225 13.42 -36.03 -26.42
C THR A 225 14.38 -34.84 -26.39
N SER A 226 14.12 -33.83 -25.56
CA SER A 226 15.14 -32.85 -25.17
C SER A 226 15.31 -32.74 -23.65
N ILE A 227 16.38 -33.41 -23.22
CA ILE A 227 17.44 -32.98 -22.28
C ILE A 227 17.20 -33.14 -20.76
N LEU A 228 18.18 -33.85 -20.19
CA LEU A 228 18.47 -34.22 -18.81
C LEU A 228 18.80 -33.00 -17.93
N TRP A 229 18.31 -32.99 -16.69
CA TRP A 229 18.78 -32.08 -15.64
C TRP A 229 20.07 -32.62 -15.02
N GLU A 230 21.18 -31.87 -15.15
CA GLU A 230 22.40 -32.06 -14.37
C GLU A 230 22.31 -31.21 -13.09
N GLY A 231 22.69 -31.81 -11.96
CA GLY A 231 22.41 -31.35 -10.61
C GLY A 231 23.13 -30.08 -10.12
N GLU A 232 22.74 -29.71 -8.90
CA GLU A 232 23.24 -28.62 -8.07
C GLU A 232 24.75 -28.37 -8.22
N LYS A 233 25.11 -27.21 -8.77
CA LYS A 233 26.45 -26.64 -8.60
C LYS A 233 26.41 -25.55 -7.55
N ASN A 234 27.06 -25.83 -6.43
CA ASN A 234 27.49 -24.85 -5.44
C ASN A 234 28.26 -23.71 -6.14
N PHE A 235 27.76 -22.49 -6.00
CA PHE A 235 28.37 -21.30 -6.59
C PHE A 235 29.62 -20.93 -5.78
N SER A 236 30.81 -21.21 -6.32
CA SER A 236 32.08 -20.67 -5.85
C SER A 236 32.29 -19.26 -6.44
N PRO A 237 32.82 -18.28 -5.68
CA PRO A 237 33.06 -16.94 -6.19
C PRO A 237 34.38 -16.93 -6.96
N ASN A 238 34.34 -17.24 -8.26
CA ASN A 238 35.44 -16.92 -9.18
C ASN A 238 34.88 -16.09 -10.34
N PRO A 239 35.59 -15.05 -10.79
CA PRO A 239 34.98 -13.96 -11.54
C PRO A 239 34.68 -14.42 -12.97
N SER A 240 33.41 -14.38 -13.33
CA SER A 240 32.96 -14.69 -14.67
C SER A 240 33.46 -13.68 -15.73
N PRO A 241 33.41 -14.04 -17.03
CA PRO A 241 33.94 -13.26 -18.15
C PRO A 241 33.35 -11.85 -18.25
N ILE A 242 34.04 -10.96 -18.98
CA ILE A 242 33.70 -9.53 -19.13
C ILE A 242 32.24 -9.30 -19.56
N SER A 243 31.65 -10.20 -20.35
CA SER A 243 30.23 -10.17 -20.78
C SER A 243 29.22 -10.35 -19.64
N GLU A 244 29.63 -10.91 -18.50
CA GLU A 244 28.78 -11.02 -17.30
C GLU A 244 28.86 -9.77 -16.42
N ARG A 245 29.90 -8.94 -16.58
CA ARG A 245 30.11 -7.71 -15.82
C ARG A 245 29.30 -6.52 -16.36
N PHE A 246 29.00 -6.53 -17.65
CA PHE A 246 28.23 -5.48 -18.34
C PHE A 246 26.88 -6.02 -18.81
N GLY A 247 25.80 -5.28 -18.61
CA GLY A 247 24.48 -5.58 -19.14
C GLY A 247 23.85 -4.38 -19.84
N PHE A 248 23.14 -4.65 -20.92
CA PHE A 248 22.40 -3.67 -21.71
C PHE A 248 20.99 -4.19 -21.97
N SER A 249 19.97 -3.39 -21.67
CA SER A 249 18.60 -3.66 -22.03
C SER A 249 17.97 -2.45 -22.72
N PHE A 250 17.22 -2.70 -23.80
CA PHE A 250 16.55 -1.64 -24.56
C PHE A 250 15.08 -1.53 -24.12
N PHE A 251 14.34 -2.65 -24.19
CA PHE A 251 12.97 -2.84 -23.72
C PHE A 251 12.73 -4.35 -23.55
N GLN A 252 12.26 -4.86 -22.40
CA GLN A 252 12.00 -6.31 -22.27
C GLN A 252 10.94 -6.77 -23.29
N PRO A 253 11.17 -7.89 -24.04
CA PRO A 253 12.20 -8.91 -23.84
C PRO A 253 13.52 -8.69 -24.62
N ILE A 254 13.72 -7.57 -25.30
CA ILE A 254 14.98 -7.21 -25.99
C ILE A 254 16.02 -6.73 -24.95
N SER A 255 16.56 -7.71 -24.22
CA SER A 255 17.74 -7.60 -23.36
C SER A 255 18.86 -8.42 -23.97
N ILE A 256 20.09 -7.89 -23.97
CA ILE A 256 21.25 -8.61 -24.51
C ILE A 256 21.70 -9.72 -23.54
N ASN A 257 21.22 -9.73 -22.29
CA ASN A 257 21.72 -10.63 -21.25
C ASN A 257 20.64 -11.23 -20.33
N ASP A 258 20.96 -12.43 -19.84
CA ASP A 258 20.16 -13.24 -18.91
C ASP A 258 19.90 -12.50 -17.59
N THR A 259 18.61 -12.36 -17.25
CA THR A 259 18.11 -11.74 -16.02
C THR A 259 18.59 -12.44 -14.76
N GLY A 260 19.13 -13.66 -14.86
CA GLY A 260 19.60 -14.45 -13.73
C GLY A 260 20.99 -14.11 -13.18
N THR A 261 21.79 -13.24 -13.81
CA THR A 261 23.21 -13.05 -13.44
C THR A 261 23.48 -11.71 -12.73
N PRO A 262 24.32 -11.66 -11.67
CA PRO A 262 24.74 -10.40 -11.07
C PRO A 262 25.50 -9.51 -12.04
N LYS A 263 25.23 -8.20 -12.04
CA LYS A 263 25.87 -7.23 -12.93
C LYS A 263 26.70 -6.20 -12.16
N TYR A 264 27.83 -5.76 -12.73
CA TYR A 264 28.64 -4.66 -12.18
C TYR A 264 28.32 -3.33 -12.87
N PHE A 265 28.00 -3.36 -14.16
CA PHE A 265 27.55 -2.22 -14.94
C PHE A 265 26.28 -2.61 -15.71
N GLN A 266 25.21 -1.87 -15.53
CA GLN A 266 23.94 -2.10 -16.22
C GLN A 266 23.43 -0.82 -16.86
N PHE A 267 23.07 -0.89 -18.15
CA PHE A 267 22.38 0.18 -18.85
C PHE A 267 20.99 -0.28 -19.31
N ASN A 268 19.94 0.33 -18.78
CA ASN A 268 18.53 0.03 -19.08
C ASN A 268 17.91 1.22 -19.81
N MET A 269 17.90 1.23 -21.13
CA MET A 269 17.55 2.43 -21.90
C MET A 269 16.14 2.95 -21.59
N ILE A 270 15.12 2.09 -21.63
CA ILE A 270 13.73 2.44 -21.28
C ILE A 270 13.31 1.72 -19.99
N TYR A 271 13.46 0.39 -19.95
CA TYR A 271 13.11 -0.45 -18.81
C TYR A 271 14.00 -1.68 -18.77
N GLY A 272 14.50 -2.02 -17.58
CA GLY A 272 15.25 -3.27 -17.37
C GLY A 272 15.06 -3.86 -15.98
N GLN A 273 15.11 -5.19 -15.94
CA GLN A 273 15.05 -5.98 -14.70
C GLN A 273 16.44 -6.51 -14.33
N ASN A 274 16.88 -6.28 -13.10
CA ASN A 274 18.16 -6.77 -12.58
C ASN A 274 17.92 -7.77 -11.44
N ARG A 275 18.60 -8.91 -11.41
CA ARG A 275 18.56 -9.81 -10.24
C ARG A 275 19.45 -9.33 -9.11
N ASP A 276 20.71 -9.03 -9.39
CA ASP A 276 21.63 -8.43 -8.43
C ASP A 276 22.47 -7.35 -9.15
N LEU A 277 22.78 -6.25 -8.48
CA LEU A 277 23.61 -5.17 -9.02
C LEU A 277 24.74 -4.84 -8.04
N PHE A 278 25.98 -5.09 -8.44
CA PHE A 278 27.19 -4.83 -7.68
C PHE A 278 28.04 -3.77 -8.39
N GLY A 279 27.60 -2.52 -8.43
CA GLY A 279 28.33 -1.44 -9.11
C GLY A 279 27.41 -0.32 -9.59
N PHE A 280 27.35 -0.06 -10.89
CA PHE A 280 26.63 1.07 -11.46
C PHE A 280 25.48 0.62 -12.38
N GLY A 281 24.26 1.04 -12.06
CA GLY A 281 23.08 0.87 -12.88
C GLY A 281 22.57 2.21 -13.37
N LEU A 282 22.40 2.38 -14.67
CA LEU A 282 21.78 3.55 -15.28
C LEU A 282 20.56 3.10 -16.08
N GLY A 283 19.44 3.81 -15.98
CA GLY A 283 18.34 3.54 -16.89
C GLY A 283 17.08 4.35 -16.70
N GLY A 284 16.16 4.27 -17.66
CA GLY A 284 14.85 4.92 -17.55
C GLY A 284 14.10 4.37 -16.34
N ILE A 285 13.79 3.08 -16.36
CA ILE A 285 13.22 2.34 -15.23
C ILE A 285 14.16 1.19 -14.87
N ASN A 286 14.72 1.24 -13.66
CA ASN A 286 15.53 0.16 -13.09
C ASN A 286 14.69 -0.64 -12.11
N ARG A 287 14.18 -1.80 -12.50
CA ARG A 287 13.47 -2.72 -11.61
C ARG A 287 14.43 -3.81 -11.14
N ASN A 288 14.45 -4.12 -9.85
CA ASN A 288 15.23 -5.22 -9.32
C ASN A 288 14.28 -6.35 -8.91
N ALA A 289 14.68 -7.60 -9.16
CA ALA A 289 13.83 -8.77 -9.00
C ALA A 289 13.33 -8.90 -7.57
N VAL A 290 12.03 -9.19 -7.43
CA VAL A 290 11.37 -9.52 -6.16
C VAL A 290 11.09 -11.02 -6.20
N PRO A 291 11.28 -11.78 -5.10
CA PRO A 291 10.86 -13.18 -5.05
C PRO A 291 9.39 -13.31 -5.44
N GLU A 292 9.08 -14.13 -6.46
CA GLU A 292 7.70 -14.41 -6.82
C GLU A 292 7.05 -15.28 -5.72
N LEU A 293 5.79 -15.04 -5.39
CA LEU A 293 5.04 -15.85 -4.42
C LEU A 293 5.01 -17.37 -4.76
N SER A 294 5.33 -17.74 -5.99
CA SER A 294 5.40 -19.13 -6.46
C SER A 294 6.74 -19.81 -6.19
N ASP A 295 7.82 -19.06 -5.97
CA ASP A 295 9.16 -19.61 -5.78
C ASP A 295 9.76 -19.10 -4.46
N LYS A 296 9.52 -19.87 -3.38
CA LYS A 296 10.11 -19.60 -2.06
C LYS A 296 11.62 -19.86 -2.00
N SER A 297 12.24 -20.36 -3.08
CA SER A 297 13.68 -20.62 -3.15
C SER A 297 14.50 -19.40 -3.62
N THR A 298 13.85 -18.39 -4.22
CA THR A 298 14.54 -17.20 -4.72
C THR A 298 14.75 -16.19 -3.58
N ARG A 299 16.02 -15.93 -3.24
CA ARG A 299 16.39 -14.88 -2.29
C ARG A 299 16.06 -13.47 -2.84
N PRO A 300 15.82 -12.47 -1.97
CA PRO A 300 15.67 -11.06 -2.40
C PRO A 300 16.86 -10.57 -3.22
N SER A 301 16.63 -9.59 -4.12
CA SER A 301 17.72 -8.95 -4.86
C SER A 301 18.65 -8.20 -3.91
N ILE A 302 19.95 -8.25 -4.21
CA ILE A 302 20.96 -7.49 -3.49
C ILE A 302 21.51 -6.43 -4.44
N ILE A 303 21.43 -5.17 -4.02
CA ILE A 303 21.99 -4.04 -4.74
C ILE A 303 23.08 -3.44 -3.87
N ARG A 304 24.33 -3.48 -4.35
CA ARG A 304 25.47 -2.80 -3.74
C ARG A 304 26.10 -1.87 -4.76
N GLY A 305 25.81 -0.57 -4.66
CA GLY A 305 26.38 0.42 -5.56
C GLY A 305 25.44 1.58 -5.89
N THR A 306 25.56 2.13 -7.09
CA THR A 306 24.86 3.32 -7.56
C THR A 306 23.77 2.95 -8.57
N GLN A 307 22.56 3.45 -8.35
CA GLN A 307 21.47 3.39 -9.32
C GLN A 307 21.05 4.80 -9.71
N LEU A 308 21.12 5.10 -11.01
CA LEU A 308 20.65 6.33 -11.63
C LEU A 308 19.49 6.02 -12.57
N GLY A 309 18.41 6.79 -12.47
CA GLY A 309 17.33 6.63 -13.44
C GLY A 309 16.17 7.60 -13.31
N PHE A 310 15.11 7.43 -14.10
CA PHE A 310 13.85 8.14 -13.84
C PHE A 310 13.10 7.47 -12.69
N ILE A 311 13.00 6.14 -12.71
CA ILE A 311 12.36 5.34 -11.67
C ILE A 311 13.28 4.20 -11.28
N ASN A 312 13.64 4.12 -9.99
CA ASN A 312 14.36 2.97 -9.45
C ASN A 312 13.43 2.19 -8.51
N ILE A 313 13.25 0.89 -8.75
CA ILE A 313 12.45 -0.02 -7.94
C ILE A 313 13.36 -1.14 -7.43
N GLY A 314 13.75 -1.10 -6.17
CA GLY A 314 14.60 -2.09 -5.51
C GLY A 314 13.78 -3.15 -4.78
N GLY A 315 13.79 -4.39 -5.29
CA GLY A 315 13.16 -5.55 -4.66
C GLY A 315 14.10 -6.28 -3.71
N GLY A 316 14.36 -5.75 -2.51
CA GLY A 316 15.28 -6.39 -1.56
C GLY A 316 16.20 -5.39 -0.85
N GLU A 317 17.46 -5.78 -0.63
CA GLU A 317 18.41 -4.97 0.14
C GLU A 317 19.25 -4.06 -0.76
N LEU A 318 19.09 -2.74 -0.58
CA LEU A 318 19.91 -1.72 -1.21
C LEU A 318 21.01 -1.25 -0.25
N THR A 319 22.26 -1.24 -0.70
CA THR A 319 23.39 -0.59 -0.04
C THR A 319 24.11 0.31 -1.05
N GLY A 320 24.08 1.63 -0.86
CA GLY A 320 24.79 2.56 -1.75
C GLY A 320 24.00 3.82 -2.11
N LEU A 321 24.02 4.22 -3.38
CA LEU A 321 23.45 5.48 -3.87
C LEU A 321 22.26 5.22 -4.80
N GLN A 322 21.18 5.97 -4.62
CA GLN A 322 20.02 5.93 -5.51
C GLN A 322 19.64 7.37 -5.89
N LEU A 323 19.79 7.75 -7.17
CA LEU A 323 19.41 9.08 -7.66
C LEU A 323 18.36 8.93 -8.77
N SER A 324 17.18 9.51 -8.59
CA SER A 324 16.12 9.47 -9.61
C SER A 324 15.02 10.51 -9.43
N LEU A 325 14.01 10.49 -10.31
CA LEU A 325 12.72 11.14 -10.01
C LEU A 325 12.02 10.41 -8.88
N PHE A 326 11.95 9.07 -8.96
CA PHE A 326 11.25 8.24 -8.00
C PHE A 326 12.05 7.01 -7.58
N ASN A 327 12.34 6.91 -6.28
CA ASN A 327 13.02 5.74 -5.71
C ASN A 327 12.02 4.94 -4.86
N ILE A 328 11.95 3.63 -5.10
CA ILE A 328 11.27 2.66 -4.25
C ILE A 328 12.32 1.64 -3.82
N SER A 329 12.42 1.33 -2.54
CA SER A 329 13.23 0.20 -2.08
C SER A 329 12.51 -0.59 -0.99
N THR A 330 12.85 -1.87 -0.84
CA THR A 330 12.31 -2.67 0.27
C THR A 330 13.03 -2.29 1.56
N LYS A 331 14.33 -2.62 1.64
CA LYS A 331 15.20 -2.31 2.78
C LYS A 331 16.45 -1.62 2.28
N ALA A 332 16.88 -0.54 2.93
CA ALA A 332 17.95 0.28 2.40
C ALA A 332 18.94 0.76 3.47
N LYS A 333 20.24 0.62 3.16
CA LYS A 333 21.37 1.29 3.81
C LYS A 333 22.01 2.23 2.79
N ALA A 334 21.41 3.40 2.58
CA ALA A 334 21.65 4.16 1.36
C ALA A 334 21.62 5.68 1.52
N PHE A 335 22.18 6.36 0.52
CA PHE A 335 21.86 7.74 0.19
C PHE A 335 20.86 7.74 -0.96
N GLN A 336 19.65 8.23 -0.72
CA GLN A 336 18.58 8.36 -1.71
C GLN A 336 18.34 9.84 -2.04
N LEU A 337 18.38 10.18 -3.33
CA LEU A 337 17.95 11.46 -3.86
C LEU A 337 16.78 11.23 -4.83
N GLY A 338 15.61 11.72 -4.47
CA GLY A 338 14.39 11.63 -5.27
C GLY A 338 13.91 13.03 -5.63
N LEU A 339 13.67 13.31 -6.91
CA LEU A 339 13.14 14.62 -7.32
C LEU A 339 11.61 14.71 -7.10
N ILE A 340 10.90 13.58 -7.07
CA ILE A 340 9.45 13.48 -6.85
C ILE A 340 9.13 12.63 -5.60
N GLY A 341 9.92 11.61 -5.27
CA GLY A 341 9.67 10.86 -4.04
C GLY A 341 10.64 9.72 -3.79
N ASN A 342 10.76 9.37 -2.51
CA ASN A 342 11.52 8.21 -2.06
C ASN A 342 10.64 7.39 -1.10
N TRP A 343 10.38 6.13 -1.44
CA TRP A 343 9.55 5.22 -0.66
C TRP A 343 10.32 3.99 -0.22
N ASN A 344 10.25 3.66 1.08
CA ASN A 344 10.85 2.44 1.62
C ASN A 344 9.80 1.61 2.37
N THR A 345 9.66 0.32 2.04
CA THR A 345 8.62 -0.54 2.63
C THR A 345 9.03 -1.17 3.96
N GLU A 346 10.32 -1.38 4.18
CA GLU A 346 10.91 -1.86 5.43
C GLU A 346 11.89 -0.81 5.98
N ASP A 347 12.93 -1.25 6.68
CA ASP A 347 13.87 -0.37 7.38
C ASP A 347 14.77 0.41 6.41
N PHE A 348 14.97 1.69 6.73
CA PHE A 348 15.91 2.57 6.06
C PHE A 348 16.97 3.07 7.03
N THR A 349 18.24 3.04 6.62
CA THR A 349 19.35 3.65 7.33
C THR A 349 20.18 4.48 6.35
N GLY A 350 20.43 5.75 6.68
CA GLY A 350 21.29 6.63 5.89
C GLY A 350 20.67 8.00 5.65
N ALA A 351 20.80 8.53 4.44
CA ALA A 351 20.31 9.85 4.06
C ALA A 351 19.26 9.75 2.95
N GLN A 352 18.11 10.39 3.15
CA GLN A 352 17.02 10.44 2.18
C GLN A 352 16.64 11.89 1.89
N ILE A 353 16.81 12.33 0.65
CA ILE A 353 16.58 13.70 0.21
C ILE A 353 15.54 13.71 -0.92
N GLY A 354 14.46 14.45 -0.70
CA GLY A 354 13.40 14.70 -1.67
C GLY A 354 13.40 16.16 -2.13
N LEU A 355 13.88 16.48 -3.34
CA LEU A 355 14.07 17.87 -3.79
C LEU A 355 12.80 18.55 -4.33
N GLY A 356 11.84 17.81 -4.88
CA GLY A 356 10.56 18.36 -5.33
C GLY A 356 10.63 19.22 -6.59
N LEU A 357 10.72 18.59 -7.75
CA LEU A 357 10.21 19.21 -8.98
C LEU A 357 8.67 19.20 -8.90
N SER A 358 8.05 20.37 -9.06
CA SER A 358 6.58 20.56 -9.13
C SER A 358 5.76 20.42 -7.83
N LEU A 359 6.32 20.67 -6.64
CA LEU A 359 5.56 20.75 -5.37
C LEU A 359 4.90 19.42 -4.89
N VAL A 360 5.39 18.24 -5.33
CA VAL A 360 4.79 16.93 -4.97
C VAL A 360 5.75 16.01 -4.19
N SER A 361 6.91 16.50 -3.75
CA SER A 361 7.90 15.62 -3.10
C SER A 361 7.42 15.02 -1.79
N VAL A 362 7.25 13.70 -1.77
CA VAL A 362 6.92 12.94 -0.56
C VAL A 362 7.96 11.87 -0.31
N ASN A 363 8.62 11.96 0.85
CA ASN A 363 9.37 10.84 1.38
C ASN A 363 8.46 10.03 2.29
N LYS A 364 8.36 8.72 2.05
CA LYS A 364 7.52 7.83 2.86
C LYS A 364 8.28 6.59 3.28
N ASN A 365 8.35 6.29 4.57
CA ASN A 365 8.94 5.07 5.08
C ASN A 365 7.91 4.30 5.91
N PHE A 366 7.72 3.02 5.57
CA PHE A 366 6.82 2.13 6.28
C PHE A 366 7.51 1.40 7.43
N GLY A 367 8.80 1.09 7.32
CA GLY A 367 9.61 0.55 8.42
C GLY A 367 10.32 1.63 9.24
N ASN A 368 11.27 1.21 10.07
CA ASN A 368 12.01 2.14 10.92
C ASN A 368 12.98 2.96 10.08
N PHE A 369 13.15 4.24 10.43
CA PHE A 369 14.10 5.12 9.77
C PHE A 369 15.22 5.53 10.73
N SER A 370 16.47 5.38 10.31
CA SER A 370 17.62 5.90 11.04
C SER A 370 18.54 6.76 10.16
N GLY A 371 18.72 8.02 10.52
CA GLY A 371 19.66 8.93 9.87
C GLY A 371 19.08 10.29 9.53
N PHE A 372 19.33 10.78 8.31
CA PHE A 372 18.92 12.11 7.86
C PHE A 372 17.82 12.04 6.81
N GLN A 373 16.72 12.76 7.01
CA GLN A 373 15.61 12.86 6.08
C GLN A 373 15.33 14.32 5.75
N TRP A 374 15.45 14.70 4.48
CA TRP A 374 15.04 16.00 3.96
C TRP A 374 13.93 15.82 2.94
N GLY A 375 12.81 16.53 3.08
CA GLY A 375 11.74 16.56 2.09
C GLY A 375 11.26 17.97 1.86
N THR A 376 11.29 18.47 0.63
CA THR A 376 10.81 19.81 0.28
C THR A 376 9.32 20.01 0.60
N PHE A 377 8.51 18.94 0.62
CA PHE A 377 7.08 19.01 0.93
C PHE A 377 6.75 18.28 2.22
N ILE A 378 6.58 16.96 2.17
CA ILE A 378 6.12 16.18 3.33
C ILE A 378 7.04 14.97 3.53
N ASN A 379 7.48 14.78 4.77
CA ASN A 379 8.07 13.52 5.21
C ASN A 379 7.04 12.74 6.04
N ILE A 380 6.87 11.46 5.74
CA ILE A 380 5.97 10.55 6.46
C ILE A 380 6.75 9.31 6.89
N ASN A 381 6.73 8.98 8.18
CA ASN A 381 7.24 7.72 8.70
C ASN A 381 6.13 6.99 9.47
N GLU A 382 5.82 5.76 9.08
CA GLU A 382 4.76 4.97 9.70
C GLU A 382 5.20 4.33 11.02
N MET A 383 6.50 4.05 11.16
CA MET A 383 7.13 3.46 12.35
C MET A 383 8.11 4.46 13.00
N ASP A 384 9.09 3.96 13.76
CA ASP A 384 9.98 4.80 14.56
C ASP A 384 11.02 5.53 13.70
N PHE A 385 11.31 6.77 14.07
CA PHE A 385 12.32 7.62 13.44
C PHE A 385 13.43 7.98 14.43
N LYS A 386 14.68 7.77 14.03
CA LYS A 386 15.87 8.14 14.81
C LYS A 386 16.85 8.96 13.97
N GLY A 387 17.01 10.25 14.29
CA GLY A 387 18.01 11.13 13.67
C GLY A 387 17.51 12.55 13.43
N MET A 388 17.72 13.07 12.21
CA MET A 388 17.34 14.44 11.84
C MET A 388 16.34 14.44 10.69
N GLN A 389 15.16 15.00 10.93
CA GLN A 389 14.07 15.12 9.97
C GLN A 389 13.80 16.59 9.65
N VAL A 390 13.93 16.99 8.39
CA VAL A 390 13.65 18.34 7.90
C VAL A 390 12.61 18.29 6.79
N GLY A 391 11.46 18.90 7.02
CA GLY A 391 10.34 18.96 6.08
C GLY A 391 10.06 20.41 5.67
N GLY A 392 9.86 20.68 4.38
CA GLY A 392 9.55 22.02 3.92
C GLY A 392 8.18 22.48 4.40
N LEU A 393 7.13 21.67 4.18
CA LEU A 393 5.80 21.92 4.75
C LEU A 393 5.62 21.19 6.07
N MET A 394 5.71 19.86 6.07
CA MET A 394 5.32 19.06 7.22
C MET A 394 6.20 17.83 7.43
N ASN A 395 6.32 17.43 8.69
CA ASN A 395 6.80 16.10 9.07
C ASN A 395 5.72 15.38 9.86
N VAL A 396 5.46 14.11 9.52
CA VAL A 396 4.49 13.26 10.19
C VAL A 396 5.15 11.93 10.55
N ASN A 397 5.20 11.63 11.84
CA ASN A 397 5.70 10.35 12.35
C ASN A 397 4.59 9.67 13.14
N ASN A 398 4.24 8.45 12.75
CA ASN A 398 3.22 7.65 13.43
C ASN A 398 3.78 6.86 14.62
N GLY A 399 5.07 6.48 14.58
CA GLY A 399 5.80 5.87 15.69
C GLY A 399 6.47 6.87 16.64
N GLU A 400 7.45 6.39 17.39
CA GLU A 400 8.30 7.22 18.24
C GLU A 400 9.30 8.02 17.40
N HIS A 401 9.65 9.22 17.85
CA HIS A 401 10.69 10.03 17.22
C HIS A 401 11.81 10.31 18.22
N SER A 402 13.06 10.10 17.81
CA SER A 402 14.26 10.40 18.60
C SER A 402 15.25 11.26 17.79
N GLY A 403 15.43 12.52 18.19
CA GLY A 403 16.37 13.46 17.59
C GLY A 403 15.76 14.82 17.26
N LEU A 404 16.10 15.38 16.10
CA LEU A 404 15.63 16.69 15.64
C LEU A 404 14.50 16.52 14.60
N GLN A 405 13.37 17.17 14.85
CA GLN A 405 12.28 17.29 13.88
C GLN A 405 12.02 18.76 13.57
N MET A 406 12.20 19.16 12.31
CA MET A 406 12.09 20.55 11.87
C MET A 406 11.19 20.68 10.65
N SER A 407 10.15 21.51 10.75
CA SER A 407 9.35 21.97 9.61
C SER A 407 9.74 23.41 9.28
N LEU A 408 9.84 23.75 8.00
CA LEU A 408 10.20 25.10 7.55
C LEU A 408 9.01 26.05 7.41
N LEU A 409 7.78 25.54 7.25
CA LEU A 409 6.61 26.37 6.96
C LEU A 409 5.41 26.08 7.86
N VAL A 410 5.04 24.81 8.05
CA VAL A 410 3.76 24.47 8.68
C VAL A 410 3.98 23.78 10.02
N ALA A 411 4.17 22.45 10.01
CA ALA A 411 4.01 21.68 11.23
C ALA A 411 4.86 20.42 11.33
N ASN A 412 5.13 20.04 12.58
CA ASN A 412 5.58 18.71 12.95
C ASN A 412 4.47 17.98 13.70
N MET A 413 4.21 16.73 13.34
CA MET A 413 3.20 15.89 13.98
C MET A 413 3.82 14.55 14.37
N ASN A 414 3.74 14.21 15.66
CA ASN A 414 4.22 12.96 16.21
C ASN A 414 3.09 12.24 16.95
N ASN A 415 2.71 11.04 16.48
CA ASN A 415 1.68 10.24 17.14
C ASN A 415 2.23 9.33 18.24
N GLY A 416 3.54 9.04 18.26
CA GLY A 416 4.23 8.37 19.36
C GLY A 416 4.91 9.35 20.32
N VAL A 417 5.80 8.82 21.17
CA VAL A 417 6.63 9.64 22.08
C VAL A 417 7.67 10.40 21.27
N HIS A 418 7.82 11.70 21.52
CA HIS A 418 8.84 12.53 20.89
C HIS A 418 9.99 12.79 21.87
N ARG A 419 11.21 12.35 21.52
CA ARG A 419 12.42 12.57 22.30
C ARG A 419 13.39 13.47 21.55
N GLY A 420 13.67 14.68 22.06
CA GLY A 420 14.65 15.59 21.45
C GLY A 420 14.15 17.01 21.21
N ILE A 421 14.31 17.54 19.99
CA ILE A 421 13.98 18.93 19.63
C ILE A 421 12.91 18.93 18.54
N GLN A 422 11.91 19.81 18.67
CA GLN A 422 10.83 19.97 17.69
C GLN A 422 10.67 21.46 17.31
N LEU A 423 10.84 21.80 16.03
CA LEU A 423 10.85 23.19 15.54
C LEU A 423 9.91 23.36 14.34
N ALA A 424 8.94 24.26 14.43
CA ALA A 424 8.05 24.59 13.31
C ALA A 424 7.57 26.04 13.44
N PRO A 425 7.28 26.77 12.35
CA PRO A 425 6.70 28.10 12.46
C PRO A 425 5.30 28.10 13.08
N LEU A 426 4.41 27.19 12.63
CA LEU A 426 3.01 27.20 13.05
C LEU A 426 2.74 26.21 14.19
N LEU A 427 2.98 24.91 13.99
CA LEU A 427 2.50 23.88 14.92
C LEU A 427 3.54 22.80 15.20
N ASN A 428 3.78 22.55 16.48
CA ASN A 428 4.37 21.31 16.95
C ASN A 428 3.30 20.51 17.72
N TYR A 429 3.05 19.29 17.27
CA TYR A 429 2.05 18.40 17.85
C TYR A 429 2.68 17.07 18.27
N SER A 430 2.46 16.69 19.53
CA SER A 430 2.80 15.39 20.09
C SER A 430 1.54 14.78 20.72
N LYS A 431 1.07 13.67 20.17
CA LYS A 431 -0.11 12.95 20.69
C LYS A 431 0.18 12.26 22.02
N GLU A 432 1.37 11.68 22.15
CA GLU A 432 1.83 11.03 23.37
C GLU A 432 2.69 12.01 24.19
N ASN A 433 3.77 11.54 24.81
CA ASN A 433 4.66 12.36 25.61
C ASN A 433 5.64 13.15 24.73
N PHE A 434 5.97 14.37 25.16
CA PHE A 434 7.16 15.08 24.70
C PHE A 434 8.24 15.02 25.79
N GLU A 435 9.39 14.44 25.47
CA GLU A 435 10.53 14.23 26.37
C GLU A 435 11.78 14.83 25.73
N GLY A 436 11.94 16.15 25.81
CA GLY A 436 12.90 16.83 24.97
C GLY A 436 13.54 18.05 25.59
N LEU A 437 14.49 18.61 24.86
CA LEU A 437 15.12 19.87 25.24
C LEU A 437 14.16 21.03 24.98
N MET A 438 13.55 21.07 23.79
CA MET A 438 12.75 22.22 23.35
C MET A 438 11.69 21.88 22.29
N GLN A 439 10.49 22.45 22.45
CA GLN A 439 9.51 22.68 21.38
C GLN A 439 9.39 24.18 21.10
N LEU A 440 9.61 24.60 19.85
CA LEU A 440 9.45 25.98 19.40
C LEU A 440 8.49 26.05 18.21
N SER A 441 7.35 26.71 18.40
CA SER A 441 6.39 27.04 17.35
C SER A 441 5.36 28.05 17.82
N SER A 442 4.55 28.61 16.91
CA SER A 442 3.43 29.46 17.32
C SER A 442 2.45 28.73 18.25
N PHE A 443 2.21 27.44 18.00
CA PHE A 443 1.33 26.58 18.78
C PHE A 443 2.04 25.26 19.12
N ASN A 444 2.48 25.09 20.37
CA ASN A 444 2.98 23.80 20.85
C ASN A 444 1.86 23.04 21.57
N TYR A 445 1.65 21.78 21.20
CA TYR A 445 0.65 20.92 21.84
C TYR A 445 1.20 19.53 22.13
N SER A 446 1.20 19.16 23.40
CA SER A 446 1.47 17.80 23.89
C SER A 446 0.21 17.27 24.57
N ALA A 447 -0.38 16.18 24.08
CA ALA A 447 -1.67 15.71 24.59
C ALA A 447 -1.55 15.03 25.97
N LYS A 448 -0.39 14.45 26.27
CA LYS A 448 -0.07 13.82 27.56
C LYS A 448 0.96 14.64 28.34
N ASP A 449 2.04 14.02 28.79
CA ASP A 449 3.08 14.66 29.58
C ASP A 449 4.07 15.39 28.67
N SER A 450 4.64 16.48 29.18
CA SER A 450 5.69 17.23 28.51
C SER A 450 6.80 17.55 29.48
N SER A 451 8.03 17.18 29.12
CA SER A 451 9.26 17.50 29.84
C SER A 451 10.18 18.30 28.92
N GLY A 452 10.54 19.52 29.33
CA GLY A 452 11.43 20.40 28.57
C GLY A 452 10.96 21.85 28.51
N LEU A 453 11.48 22.59 27.53
CA LEU A 453 11.13 23.98 27.26
C LEU A 453 10.10 24.08 26.12
N GLN A 454 8.97 24.75 26.35
CA GLN A 454 8.02 25.11 25.30
C GLN A 454 8.03 26.63 25.05
N LEU A 455 8.33 27.03 23.82
CA LEU A 455 8.37 28.42 23.36
C LEU A 455 7.33 28.65 22.27
N GLY A 456 6.38 29.56 22.47
CA GLY A 456 5.34 29.81 21.48
C GLY A 456 4.34 30.90 21.83
N LEU A 457 3.40 31.20 20.94
CA LEU A 457 2.28 32.07 21.30
C LEU A 457 1.31 31.32 22.22
N ILE A 458 1.09 30.03 21.94
CA ILE A 458 0.31 29.13 22.77
C ILE A 458 1.10 27.86 23.04
N ASN A 459 1.26 27.54 24.32
CA ASN A 459 1.83 26.29 24.79
C ASN A 459 0.76 25.50 25.55
N ARG A 460 0.55 24.24 25.20
CA ARG A 460 -0.43 23.39 25.88
C ARG A 460 0.09 21.98 26.14
N THR A 461 0.00 21.58 27.40
CA THR A 461 0.27 20.22 27.86
C THR A 461 -0.98 19.66 28.53
N GLY A 462 -1.47 18.51 28.07
CA GLY A 462 -2.74 17.95 28.53
C GLY A 462 -2.67 17.36 29.94
N ALA A 463 -1.55 16.74 30.29
CA ALA A 463 -1.32 16.13 31.60
C ALA A 463 -0.27 16.92 32.40
N ASN A 464 0.91 16.35 32.67
CA ASN A 464 1.93 16.98 33.50
C ASN A 464 2.93 17.76 32.64
N MET A 465 3.11 19.04 32.95
CA MET A 465 4.18 19.87 32.40
C MET A 465 5.33 19.97 33.39
N ASN A 466 6.50 19.43 33.03
CA ASN A 466 7.76 19.56 33.76
C ASN A 466 8.75 20.40 32.94
N GLY A 467 9.39 21.41 33.54
CA GLY A 467 10.31 22.31 32.85
C GLY A 467 9.79 23.74 32.76
N MET A 468 9.64 24.27 31.55
CA MET A 468 9.34 25.70 31.34
C MET A 468 8.37 25.92 30.17
N GLN A 469 7.39 26.81 30.32
CA GLN A 469 6.54 27.30 29.23
C GLN A 469 6.66 28.82 29.12
N PHE A 470 7.16 29.30 27.98
CA PHE A 470 7.19 30.72 27.66
C PHE A 470 6.30 31.01 26.46
N GLY A 471 5.30 31.85 26.68
CA GLY A 471 4.38 32.20 25.61
C GLY A 471 3.30 33.18 25.97
N GLY A 472 2.47 33.56 25.00
CA GLY A 472 1.31 34.40 25.27
C GLY A 472 0.32 33.70 26.21
N VAL A 473 0.03 32.43 25.90
CA VAL A 473 -0.89 31.58 26.66
C VAL A 473 -0.21 30.25 26.99
N ASN A 474 -0.11 29.93 28.28
CA ASN A 474 0.44 28.65 28.76
C ASN A 474 -0.64 27.86 29.47
N LEU A 475 -0.88 26.63 29.02
CA LEU A 475 -1.91 25.72 29.54
C LEU A 475 -1.26 24.41 29.97
N ALA A 476 -1.57 23.94 31.18
CA ALA A 476 -1.15 22.64 31.69
C ALA A 476 -2.27 21.94 32.46
N GLY A 477 -2.26 20.61 32.53
CA GLY A 477 -3.04 19.89 33.54
C GLY A 477 -2.42 20.13 34.91
N VAL A 478 -1.30 19.47 35.20
CA VAL A 478 -0.48 19.76 36.39
C VAL A 478 0.80 20.45 35.95
N SER A 479 1.04 21.67 36.44
CA SER A 479 2.28 22.40 36.16
C SER A 479 3.29 22.17 37.28
N LEU A 480 4.37 21.44 36.98
CA LEU A 480 5.63 21.44 37.76
C LEU A 480 6.65 22.41 37.13
N SER A 481 6.17 23.33 36.29
CA SER A 481 7.00 24.17 35.44
C SER A 481 7.03 25.63 35.88
N LEU A 482 8.01 26.38 35.38
CA LEU A 482 7.92 27.84 35.29
C LEU A 482 7.05 28.20 34.08
N GLN A 483 5.91 28.82 34.30
CA GLN A 483 5.06 29.37 33.25
C GLN A 483 5.21 30.89 33.23
N PHE A 484 5.62 31.46 32.09
CA PHE A 484 5.64 32.91 31.90
C PHE A 484 4.91 33.34 30.64
N GLY A 485 3.99 34.29 30.79
CA GLY A 485 3.09 34.70 29.72
C GLY A 485 2.00 35.70 30.10
N PHE A 486 1.18 36.10 29.13
CA PHE A 486 0.00 36.94 29.42
C PHE A 486 -1.03 36.15 30.26
N LEU A 487 -1.27 34.90 29.89
CA LEU A 487 -2.16 34.00 30.61
C LEU A 487 -1.46 32.68 30.93
N ASN A 488 -1.37 32.36 32.22
CA ASN A 488 -0.94 31.05 32.68
C ASN A 488 -2.12 30.33 33.32
N ARG A 489 -2.43 29.11 32.87
CA ARG A 489 -3.50 28.29 33.42
C ARG A 489 -3.04 26.86 33.69
N ALA A 490 -3.36 26.37 34.88
CA ALA A 490 -3.20 24.98 35.26
C ALA A 490 -4.46 24.42 35.95
N GLU A 491 -4.67 23.11 35.91
CA GLU A 491 -5.61 22.45 36.82
C GLU A 491 -5.02 22.38 38.24
N SER A 492 -3.70 22.20 38.38
CA SER A 492 -2.96 22.41 39.63
C SER A 492 -1.55 22.93 39.35
N SER A 493 -1.09 23.93 40.10
CA SER A 493 0.24 24.54 39.90
C SER A 493 1.16 24.21 41.07
N LYS A 494 2.11 23.30 40.85
CA LYS A 494 3.21 22.98 41.77
C LYS A 494 4.47 23.79 41.46
N GLY A 495 4.53 24.42 40.28
CA GLY A 495 5.58 25.32 39.83
C GLY A 495 5.26 26.79 40.04
N TRP A 496 5.89 27.66 39.24
CA TRP A 496 5.76 29.12 39.35
C TRP A 496 4.99 29.65 38.14
N GLN A 497 4.05 30.56 38.36
CA GLN A 497 3.31 31.24 37.30
C GLN A 497 3.60 32.74 37.37
N LEU A 498 4.19 33.30 36.31
CA LEU A 498 4.52 34.72 36.20
C LEU A 498 3.78 35.29 34.99
N GLY A 499 2.87 36.24 35.19
CA GLY A 499 2.08 36.72 34.06
C GLY A 499 1.11 37.84 34.39
N VAL A 500 0.33 38.27 33.39
CA VAL A 500 -0.73 39.24 33.65
C VAL A 500 -1.87 38.59 34.42
N ILE A 501 -2.27 37.39 33.98
CA ILE A 501 -3.29 36.57 34.61
C ILE A 501 -2.71 35.18 34.90
N ASN A 502 -2.76 34.77 36.16
CA ASN A 502 -2.43 33.42 36.59
C ASN A 502 -3.68 32.74 37.15
N TYR A 503 -3.96 31.53 36.68
CA TYR A 503 -5.10 30.73 37.10
C TYR A 503 -4.68 29.30 37.44
N SER A 504 -5.10 28.83 38.61
CA SER A 504 -5.07 27.43 39.00
C SER A 504 -6.44 27.03 39.50
N LYS A 505 -6.98 25.91 38.99
CA LYS A 505 -8.24 25.37 39.51
C LYS A 505 -8.03 24.82 40.93
N GLY A 506 -6.95 24.10 41.15
CA GLY A 506 -6.54 23.62 42.47
C GLY A 506 -5.55 24.55 43.15
N LYS A 507 -4.72 24.00 44.03
CA LYS A 507 -3.64 24.75 44.69
C LYS A 507 -2.63 25.32 43.70
N ALA A 508 -2.03 26.46 44.07
CA ALA A 508 -0.93 27.09 43.35
C ALA A 508 0.22 27.43 44.30
N LYS A 509 1.41 26.91 44.01
CA LYS A 509 2.61 27.13 44.84
C LYS A 509 3.02 28.60 44.86
N LEU A 510 3.22 29.22 43.69
CA LEU A 510 3.52 30.64 43.57
C LEU A 510 2.95 31.20 42.26
N GLN A 511 2.26 32.32 42.38
CA GLN A 511 1.74 33.11 41.28
C GLN A 511 2.16 34.56 41.49
N ILE A 512 2.73 35.19 40.46
CA ILE A 512 3.07 36.62 40.44
C ILE A 512 2.44 37.23 39.21
N GLY A 513 1.57 38.22 39.39
CA GLY A 513 0.82 38.82 38.30
C GLY A 513 -0.24 39.81 38.74
N ILE A 514 -0.82 40.54 37.78
CA ILE A 514 -1.87 41.54 38.07
C ILE A 514 -3.08 40.85 38.72
N LEU A 515 -3.48 39.70 38.20
CA LEU A 515 -4.57 38.88 38.74
C LEU A 515 -4.12 37.44 38.95
N ASN A 516 -4.16 36.98 40.20
CA ASN A 516 -3.80 35.61 40.57
C ASN A 516 -5.01 34.90 41.18
N ILE A 517 -5.43 33.80 40.57
CA ILE A 517 -6.56 32.98 40.99
C ILE A 517 -6.05 31.55 41.26
N ALA A 518 -6.26 31.06 42.47
CA ALA A 518 -5.95 29.69 42.89
C ALA A 518 -7.06 29.18 43.82
N LYS A 519 -8.07 28.47 43.28
CA LYS A 519 -9.34 28.28 44.02
C LYS A 519 -9.22 27.48 45.31
N GLU A 520 -8.18 26.66 45.45
CA GLU A 520 -7.93 25.84 46.64
C GLU A 520 -6.80 26.40 47.53
N ASN A 521 -6.22 27.56 47.20
CA ASN A 521 -5.35 28.27 48.13
C ASN A 521 -6.18 28.88 49.27
N ARG A 522 -5.54 29.17 50.41
CA ARG A 522 -6.19 29.79 51.58
C ARG A 522 -6.93 31.09 51.22
N ILE A 523 -6.36 31.89 50.32
CA ILE A 523 -7.00 33.07 49.74
C ILE A 523 -7.10 32.85 48.22
N PRO A 524 -8.30 32.60 47.69
CA PRO A 524 -8.46 32.18 46.29
C PRO A 524 -8.06 33.21 45.23
N ILE A 525 -8.18 34.51 45.53
CA ILE A 525 -7.89 35.59 44.57
C ILE A 525 -7.03 36.64 45.28
N LEU A 526 -5.87 36.95 44.72
CA LEU A 526 -4.98 38.00 45.22
C LEU A 526 -4.38 38.82 44.06
N PRO A 527 -4.28 40.14 44.21
CA PRO A 527 -3.51 40.97 43.29
C PRO A 527 -2.00 40.78 43.56
N ILE A 528 -1.18 40.98 42.53
CA ILE A 528 0.30 40.99 42.57
C ILE A 528 0.93 39.63 42.91
N VAL A 529 0.63 39.00 44.05
CA VAL A 529 1.19 37.71 44.47
C VAL A 529 0.13 36.80 45.12
N ASN A 530 0.12 35.50 44.79
CA ASN A 530 -0.64 34.45 45.49
C ASN A 530 0.25 33.21 45.69
N PHE A 531 0.19 32.57 46.85
CA PHE A 531 1.01 31.41 47.19
C PHE A 531 0.33 30.53 48.24
N ASP A 532 0.68 29.24 48.24
CA ASP A 532 0.23 28.27 49.24
C ASP A 532 1.34 28.13 50.31
N PHE A 533 0.95 28.26 51.59
CA PHE A 533 1.85 28.23 52.76
C PHE A 533 2.16 26.81 53.22
#